data_AF-A0A924X878-F1
#
_entry.id   AF-A0A924X878-F1
#
_cell.length_a   1.000
_cell.length_b   1.000
_cell.length_c   1.000
_cell.angle_alpha   90.00
_cell.angle_beta   90.00
_cell.angle_gamma   90.00
#
_symmetry.space_group_name_H-M   'P 1'
#
loop_
_entity.id
_entity.type
_entity.pdbx_description
1 polymer ?
#
loop_
_entity_poly.entity_id
_entity_poly.type
_entity_poly.pdbx_seq_one_letter_code
_entity_poly.pdbx_strand_id
1 'polypeptide(L)'
;MKHLTEEQLNDLADDAIPARVGPEHERHIAECLTCRAEIARIRSLAKRIGALPLSIQPPAETWPMISARIRNSAPIPDQERSVLSRRPPAWSWLAAAAVLLVVVSSAVTTLVVRRPDVEVPATVASRPATDNDRNLAALSSREEGFRNTADELWAAVNARRDQLSPETIATVERSIKLIDAAILEAREALASDPNNAVIADMLAARYERKVDLLKRATELLPQS
;
A
#
# COMPACT_ATOMS: atom_id res chain seq x y z
N MET A 1 4.89 -11.06 -30.67
CA MET A 1 3.94 -11.74 -29.75
C MET A 1 4.36 -11.40 -28.33
N LYS A 2 3.41 -11.06 -27.44
CA LYS A 2 3.71 -10.76 -26.03
C LYS A 2 3.86 -12.08 -25.26
N HIS A 3 4.93 -12.22 -24.49
CA HIS A 3 5.15 -13.38 -23.62
C HIS A 3 4.40 -13.25 -22.29
N LEU A 4 4.22 -14.38 -21.62
CA LEU A 4 3.72 -14.47 -20.24
C LEU A 4 4.70 -13.79 -19.27
N THR A 5 4.17 -13.22 -18.18
CA THR A 5 5.00 -12.70 -17.09
C THR A 5 5.64 -13.84 -16.30
N GLU A 6 6.68 -13.53 -15.53
CA GLU A 6 7.34 -14.50 -14.66
C GLU A 6 6.37 -15.12 -13.63
N GLU A 7 5.51 -14.30 -13.02
CA GLU A 7 4.47 -14.77 -12.09
C GLU A 7 3.52 -15.77 -12.77
N GLN A 8 3.03 -15.46 -13.98
CA GLN A 8 2.15 -16.35 -14.74
C GLN A 8 2.83 -17.67 -15.12
N LEU A 9 4.13 -17.64 -15.46
CA LEU A 9 4.91 -18.83 -15.76
C LEU A 9 5.11 -19.71 -14.52
N ASN A 10 5.32 -19.09 -13.35
CA ASN A 10 5.46 -19.81 -12.09
C ASN A 10 4.13 -20.45 -11.66
N ASP A 11 3.03 -19.70 -11.71
CA ASP A 11 1.69 -20.22 -11.38
C ASP A 11 1.30 -21.40 -12.28
N LEU A 12 1.59 -21.31 -13.59
CA LEU A 12 1.42 -22.41 -14.54
C LEU A 12 2.33 -23.62 -14.25
N ALA A 13 3.55 -23.38 -13.78
CA ALA A 13 4.51 -24.45 -13.49
C ALA A 13 4.17 -25.23 -12.22
N ASP A 14 3.67 -24.51 -11.19
CA ASP A 14 3.29 -25.03 -9.88
C ASP A 14 1.89 -25.67 -9.88
N ASP A 15 1.19 -25.68 -11.02
CA ASP A 15 -0.22 -26.07 -11.17
C ASP A 15 -1.13 -25.35 -10.14
N ALA A 16 -0.77 -24.11 -9.80
CA ALA A 16 -1.35 -23.37 -8.70
C ALA A 16 -2.58 -22.54 -9.13
N ILE A 17 -3.60 -22.56 -8.27
CA ILE A 17 -4.86 -21.81 -8.27
C ILE A 17 -5.44 -21.44 -9.67
N PRO A 18 -6.48 -22.15 -10.13
CA PRO A 18 -7.17 -21.90 -11.41
C PRO A 18 -7.67 -20.45 -11.63
N ALA A 19 -7.83 -19.67 -10.55
CA ALA A 19 -8.26 -18.27 -10.64
C ALA A 19 -7.23 -17.33 -11.29
N ARG A 20 -5.95 -17.73 -11.39
CA ARG A 20 -4.88 -16.92 -12.01
C ARG A 20 -4.45 -17.41 -13.39
N VAL A 21 -4.83 -18.66 -13.73
CA VAL A 21 -4.47 -19.33 -14.97
C VAL A 21 -5.74 -19.63 -15.76
N GLY A 22 -6.07 -18.76 -16.70
CA GLY A 22 -7.17 -18.97 -17.65
C GLY A 22 -6.77 -19.72 -18.94
N PRO A 23 -7.75 -20.17 -19.74
CA PRO A 23 -7.55 -20.93 -20.98
C PRO A 23 -6.73 -20.18 -22.05
N GLU A 24 -6.68 -18.85 -21.98
CA GLU A 24 -5.83 -18.02 -22.82
C GLU A 24 -4.34 -18.29 -22.61
N HIS A 25 -3.92 -18.57 -21.37
CA HIS A 25 -2.53 -18.89 -21.05
C HIS A 25 -2.18 -20.31 -21.54
N GLU A 26 -3.11 -21.27 -21.40
CA GLU A 26 -2.96 -22.62 -21.94
C GLU A 26 -2.81 -22.63 -23.47
N ARG A 27 -3.63 -21.83 -24.17
CA ARG A 27 -3.48 -21.64 -25.62
C ARG A 27 -2.15 -20.99 -25.97
N HIS A 28 -1.71 -20.00 -25.20
CA HIS A 28 -0.42 -19.37 -25.42
C HIS A 28 0.74 -20.36 -25.30
N ILE A 29 0.76 -21.23 -24.29
CA ILE A 29 1.83 -22.23 -24.14
C ILE A 29 1.78 -23.32 -25.22
N ALA A 30 0.62 -23.55 -25.86
CA ALA A 30 0.50 -24.44 -27.02
C ALA A 30 1.13 -23.84 -28.28
N GLU A 31 1.19 -22.52 -28.39
CA GLU A 31 1.70 -21.81 -29.56
C GLU A 31 3.11 -21.23 -29.36
N CYS A 32 3.52 -20.93 -28.12
CA CYS A 32 4.81 -20.29 -27.81
C CYS A 32 5.85 -21.29 -27.26
N LEU A 33 6.88 -21.57 -28.07
CA LEU A 33 7.99 -22.44 -27.68
C LEU A 33 8.81 -21.89 -26.51
N THR A 34 9.05 -20.58 -26.45
CA THR A 34 9.84 -19.94 -25.38
C THR A 34 9.19 -20.12 -24.02
N CYS A 35 7.89 -19.80 -23.91
CA CYS A 35 7.17 -19.95 -22.64
C CYS A 35 7.08 -21.41 -22.20
N ARG A 36 6.92 -22.35 -23.14
CA ARG A 36 6.92 -23.79 -22.84
C ARG A 36 8.27 -24.27 -22.32
N ALA A 37 9.36 -23.80 -22.91
CA ALA A 37 10.71 -24.12 -22.46
C ALA A 37 10.96 -23.61 -21.03
N GLU A 38 10.50 -22.40 -20.70
CA GLU A 38 10.67 -21.85 -19.36
C GLU A 38 9.85 -22.60 -18.31
N ILE A 39 8.58 -22.93 -18.58
CA ILE A 39 7.76 -23.76 -17.69
C ILE A 39 8.42 -25.12 -17.45
N ALA A 40 8.96 -25.76 -18.50
CA ALA A 40 9.67 -27.02 -18.37
C ALA A 40 10.93 -26.88 -17.49
N ARG A 41 11.65 -25.75 -17.61
CA ARG A 41 12.82 -25.43 -16.78
C ARG A 41 12.42 -25.31 -15.31
N ILE A 42 11.37 -24.56 -15.00
CA ILE A 42 10.85 -24.37 -13.64
C ILE A 42 10.43 -25.71 -13.04
N ARG A 43 9.61 -26.49 -13.75
CA ARG A 43 9.18 -27.83 -13.31
C ARG A 43 10.35 -28.79 -13.09
N SER A 44 11.39 -28.73 -13.93
CA SER A 44 12.61 -29.54 -13.74
C SER A 44 13.35 -29.18 -12.45
N LEU A 45 13.36 -27.89 -12.07
CA LEU A 45 13.96 -27.42 -10.83
C LEU A 45 13.15 -27.87 -9.63
N ALA A 46 11.84 -27.66 -9.65
CA ALA A 46 10.94 -28.13 -8.59
C ALA A 46 11.09 -29.64 -8.35
N LYS A 47 11.18 -30.44 -9.42
CA LYS A 47 11.42 -31.89 -9.33
C LYS A 47 12.75 -32.24 -8.67
N ARG A 48 13.83 -31.51 -8.97
CA ARG A 48 15.14 -31.72 -8.32
C ARG A 48 15.11 -31.35 -6.85
N ILE A 49 14.43 -30.26 -6.49
CA ILE A 49 14.24 -29.85 -5.10
C ILE A 49 13.41 -30.89 -4.34
N GLY A 50 12.33 -31.39 -4.93
CA GLY A 50 11.49 -32.44 -4.35
C GLY A 50 12.20 -33.80 -4.19
N ALA A 51 13.32 -34.02 -4.89
CA ALA A 51 14.16 -35.21 -4.74
C ALA A 51 15.19 -35.07 -3.61
N LEU A 52 15.30 -33.90 -2.98
CA LEU A 52 16.19 -33.71 -1.83
C LEU A 52 15.64 -34.46 -0.60
N PRO A 53 16.50 -34.84 0.35
CA PRO A 53 16.06 -35.44 1.61
C PRO A 53 15.05 -34.55 2.33
N LEU A 54 13.89 -35.12 2.67
CA LEU A 54 12.80 -34.43 3.40
C LEU A 54 13.20 -33.96 4.80
N SER A 55 14.23 -34.57 5.38
CA SER A 55 14.75 -34.19 6.69
C SER A 55 16.27 -34.23 6.67
N ILE A 56 16.86 -33.15 7.17
CA ILE A 56 18.26 -33.09 7.58
C ILE A 56 18.21 -32.95 9.10
N GLN A 57 18.95 -33.79 9.83
CA GLN A 57 19.04 -33.66 11.28
C GLN A 57 19.77 -32.33 11.57
N PRO A 58 19.10 -31.33 12.20
CA PRO A 58 19.80 -30.11 12.58
C PRO A 58 20.81 -30.43 13.71
N PRO A 59 21.89 -29.64 13.84
CA PRO A 59 22.78 -29.75 15.00
C PRO A 59 21.99 -29.73 16.31
N ALA A 60 22.42 -30.52 17.29
CA ALA A 60 21.70 -30.70 18.56
C ALA A 60 21.43 -29.37 19.29
N GLU A 61 22.27 -28.36 19.04
CA GLU A 61 22.23 -27.04 19.69
C GLU A 61 21.23 -26.07 19.05
N THR A 62 20.72 -26.38 17.85
CA THR A 62 19.84 -25.48 17.09
C THR A 62 18.53 -25.21 17.80
N TRP A 63 17.85 -26.25 18.30
CA TRP A 63 16.56 -26.09 18.99
C TRP A 63 16.70 -25.36 20.34
N PRO A 64 17.66 -25.72 21.22
CA PRO A 64 17.94 -24.94 22.43
C PRO A 64 18.14 -23.44 22.16
N MET A 65 18.95 -23.10 21.15
CA MET A 65 19.23 -21.71 20.78
C MET A 65 17.98 -20.97 20.28
N ILE A 66 17.20 -21.58 19.37
CA ILE A 66 15.95 -20.99 18.86
C ILE A 66 14.96 -20.78 20.02
N SER A 67 14.78 -21.79 20.87
CA SER A 67 13.86 -21.73 22.00
C SER A 67 14.24 -20.63 23.00
N ALA A 68 15.54 -20.41 23.23
CA ALA A 68 16.03 -19.34 24.08
C ALA A 68 15.71 -17.97 23.47
N ARG A 69 15.90 -17.79 22.15
CA ARG A 69 15.55 -16.54 21.46
C ARG A 69 14.05 -16.27 21.46
N ILE A 70 13.21 -17.28 21.24
CA ILE A 70 11.75 -17.11 21.29
C ILE A 70 11.29 -16.73 22.69
N ARG A 71 11.81 -17.38 23.74
CA ARG A 71 11.49 -17.04 25.13
C ARG A 71 11.95 -15.63 25.52
N ASN A 72 13.08 -15.20 24.98
CA ASN A 72 13.66 -13.89 25.27
C ASN A 72 13.17 -12.79 24.32
N SER A 73 12.38 -13.15 23.30
CA SER A 73 11.72 -12.18 22.43
C SER A 73 10.56 -11.57 23.20
N ALA A 74 10.55 -10.25 23.32
CA ALA A 74 9.41 -9.52 23.86
C ALA A 74 8.16 -9.89 23.04
N PRO A 75 6.97 -9.98 23.68
CA PRO A 75 5.72 -10.18 22.95
C PRO A 75 5.60 -9.10 21.88
N ILE A 76 5.38 -9.51 20.63
CA ILE A 76 4.90 -8.57 19.60
C ILE A 76 3.53 -8.12 20.10
N PRO A 77 3.28 -6.82 20.30
CA PRO A 77 1.96 -6.36 20.70
C PRO A 77 0.93 -6.87 19.69
N ASP A 78 -0.01 -7.70 20.15
CA ASP A 78 -1.12 -8.24 19.38
C ASP A 78 -1.96 -7.06 18.84
N GLN A 79 -1.68 -6.62 17.60
CA GLN A 79 -2.36 -5.49 16.98
C GLN A 79 -3.70 -5.88 16.31
N GLU A 80 -4.08 -7.17 16.31
CA GLU A 80 -5.16 -7.67 15.44
C GLU A 80 -6.28 -8.50 16.10
N ARG A 81 -6.53 -8.35 17.41
CA ARG A 81 -7.61 -9.13 18.08
C ARG A 81 -8.67 -8.33 18.86
N SER A 82 -8.98 -7.09 18.46
CA SER A 82 -10.06 -6.30 19.07
C SER A 82 -11.28 -6.03 18.17
N VAL A 83 -11.48 -6.79 17.09
CA VAL A 83 -12.64 -6.61 16.19
C VAL A 83 -13.99 -7.06 16.76
N LEU A 84 -14.03 -7.73 17.92
CA LEU A 84 -15.27 -8.19 18.55
C LEU A 84 -15.46 -7.67 19.99
N SER A 85 -15.51 -6.36 20.17
CA SER A 85 -16.24 -5.77 21.30
C SER A 85 -16.66 -4.34 21.00
N ARG A 86 -17.54 -4.17 20.01
CA ARG A 86 -18.24 -2.90 19.77
C ARG A 86 -19.40 -2.76 20.76
N ARG A 87 -19.12 -2.23 21.94
CA ARG A 87 -20.12 -1.41 22.64
C ARG A 87 -20.18 -0.07 21.89
N PRO A 88 -21.31 0.35 21.32
CA PRO A 88 -21.40 1.70 20.77
C PRO A 88 -21.39 2.71 21.93
N PRO A 89 -20.48 3.70 21.96
CA PRO A 89 -20.57 4.79 22.92
C PRO A 89 -21.75 5.70 22.55
N ALA A 90 -22.33 6.34 23.57
CA ALA A 90 -23.52 7.20 23.54
C ALA A 90 -23.32 8.54 22.81
N TRP A 91 -22.79 8.49 21.57
CA TRP A 91 -22.49 9.67 20.75
C TRP A 91 -23.26 9.70 19.43
N SER A 92 -24.38 8.98 19.36
CA SER A 92 -25.26 8.96 18.18
C SER A 92 -26.05 10.25 17.96
N TRP A 93 -26.01 11.22 18.88
CA TRP A 93 -26.69 12.50 18.72
C TRP A 93 -25.90 13.55 17.92
N LEU A 94 -24.61 13.35 17.64
CA LEU A 94 -23.85 14.24 16.76
C LEU A 94 -23.97 13.89 15.26
N ALA A 95 -24.42 12.69 14.92
CA ALA A 95 -24.58 12.26 13.53
C ALA A 95 -25.76 12.96 12.81
N ALA A 96 -26.74 13.48 13.56
CA ALA A 96 -27.91 14.16 12.98
C ALA A 96 -27.57 15.56 12.42
N ALA A 97 -26.56 16.24 12.97
CA ALA A 97 -26.15 17.57 12.50
C ALA A 97 -25.36 17.54 11.18
N ALA A 98 -24.59 16.47 10.94
CA ALA A 98 -23.79 16.33 9.73
C ALA A 98 -24.64 16.05 8.48
N VAL A 99 -25.73 15.31 8.61
CA VAL A 99 -26.63 15.01 7.47
C VAL A 99 -27.36 16.27 6.99
N LEU A 100 -27.76 17.16 7.90
CA LEU A 100 -28.38 18.45 7.53
C LEU A 100 -27.40 19.38 6.78
N LEU A 101 -26.12 19.40 7.16
CA LEU A 101 -25.09 20.19 6.47
C LEU A 101 -24.81 19.68 5.05
N VAL A 102 -24.79 18.35 4.85
CA VAL A 102 -24.55 17.74 3.53
C VAL A 102 -25.74 17.97 2.57
N VAL A 103 -26.98 17.99 3.08
CA VAL A 103 -28.17 18.25 2.25
C VAL A 103 -28.22 19.71 1.79
N VAL A 104 -27.84 20.66 2.64
CA VAL A 104 -27.83 22.09 2.27
C VAL A 104 -26.69 22.40 1.28
N SER A 105 -25.52 21.77 1.42
CA SER A 105 -24.43 21.95 0.45
C SER A 105 -24.72 21.30 -0.91
N SER A 106 -25.46 20.19 -0.95
CA SER A 106 -25.79 19.50 -2.19
C SER A 106 -26.83 20.24 -3.06
N ALA A 107 -27.68 21.09 -2.48
CA ALA A 107 -28.69 21.85 -3.22
C ALA A 107 -28.08 23.01 -4.04
N VAL A 108 -26.99 23.60 -3.55
CA VAL A 108 -26.30 24.74 -4.20
C VAL A 108 -25.51 24.28 -5.42
N THR A 109 -24.87 23.10 -5.36
CA THR A 109 -24.08 22.56 -6.48
C THR A 109 -24.96 22.11 -7.65
N THR A 110 -26.16 21.60 -7.41
CA THR A 110 -27.06 21.13 -8.50
C THR A 110 -27.69 22.26 -9.30
N LEU A 111 -27.81 23.47 -8.74
CA LEU A 111 -28.41 24.61 -9.44
C LEU A 111 -27.41 25.35 -10.36
N VAL A 112 -26.10 25.20 -10.15
CA VAL A 112 -25.06 25.85 -10.97
C VAL A 112 -24.64 24.98 -12.16
N VAL A 113 -24.88 23.66 -12.13
CA VAL A 113 -24.40 22.70 -13.14
C VAL A 113 -25.48 22.30 -14.18
N ARG A 114 -26.67 22.90 -14.16
CA ARG A 114 -27.69 22.66 -15.20
C ARG A 114 -27.65 23.69 -16.32
N ARG A 115 -26.81 23.44 -17.33
CA ARG A 115 -27.04 23.79 -18.76
C ARG A 115 -26.33 22.76 -19.67
N PRO A 116 -26.82 22.56 -20.90
CA PRO A 116 -27.27 21.25 -21.40
C PRO A 116 -26.25 20.47 -22.24
N ASP A 117 -26.60 19.20 -22.49
CA ASP A 117 -25.94 18.18 -23.30
C ASP A 117 -25.24 18.68 -24.56
N VAL A 118 -23.99 18.21 -24.73
CA VAL A 118 -23.31 18.15 -26.02
C VAL A 118 -22.83 16.71 -26.22
N GLU A 119 -23.53 16.01 -27.09
CA GLU A 119 -23.25 14.66 -27.56
C GLU A 119 -22.18 14.71 -28.67
N VAL A 120 -21.00 14.08 -28.51
CA VAL A 120 -20.01 13.88 -29.59
C VAL A 120 -19.15 12.62 -29.32
N PRO A 121 -18.73 11.86 -30.35
CA PRO A 121 -18.50 10.42 -30.28
C PRO A 121 -17.04 10.01 -30.05
N ALA A 122 -16.84 8.69 -29.91
CA ALA A 122 -15.55 8.03 -29.75
C ALA A 122 -14.53 8.41 -30.86
N THR A 123 -13.32 8.81 -30.44
CA THR A 123 -12.10 8.68 -31.23
C THR A 123 -10.92 8.36 -30.32
N VAL A 124 -10.21 7.27 -30.63
CA VAL A 124 -8.88 6.98 -30.11
C VAL A 124 -7.92 7.94 -30.83
N ALA A 125 -7.43 8.96 -30.13
CA ALA A 125 -6.49 9.94 -30.68
C ALA A 125 -5.38 10.21 -29.66
N SER A 126 -4.13 10.25 -30.15
CA SER A 126 -2.91 10.54 -29.39
C SER A 126 -3.08 11.70 -28.41
N ARG A 127 -2.75 11.44 -27.14
CA ARG A 127 -2.91 12.35 -26.01
C ARG A 127 -2.01 13.59 -26.18
N PRO A 128 -2.54 14.82 -26.09
CA PRO A 128 -1.74 16.04 -26.17
C PRO A 128 -0.94 16.27 -24.87
N ALA A 129 0.19 16.97 -24.99
CA ALA A 129 1.09 17.31 -23.88
C ALA A 129 0.44 18.05 -22.69
N THR A 130 -0.77 18.59 -22.86
CA THR A 130 -1.54 19.32 -21.84
C THR A 130 -2.17 18.43 -20.77
N ASP A 131 -2.27 17.12 -20.99
CA ASP A 131 -2.74 16.16 -19.96
C ASP A 131 -1.64 15.89 -18.92
N ASN A 132 -0.36 15.98 -19.32
CA ASN A 132 0.77 15.71 -18.43
C ASN A 132 0.91 16.79 -17.35
N ASP A 133 0.78 18.07 -17.73
CA ASP A 133 0.83 19.19 -16.78
C ASP A 133 -0.31 19.13 -15.77
N ARG A 134 -1.50 18.66 -16.17
CA ARG A 134 -2.64 18.47 -15.27
C ARG A 134 -2.42 17.34 -14.26
N ASN A 135 -1.87 16.20 -14.69
CA ASN A 135 -1.59 15.07 -13.80
C ASN A 135 -0.48 15.41 -12.79
N LEU A 136 0.56 16.12 -13.23
CA LEU A 136 1.64 16.57 -12.36
C LEU A 136 1.18 17.63 -11.35
N ALA A 137 0.32 18.56 -11.79
CA ALA A 137 -0.31 19.54 -10.89
C ALA A 137 -1.22 18.86 -9.85
N ALA A 138 -2.05 17.89 -10.27
CA ALA A 138 -2.90 17.14 -9.36
C ALA A 138 -2.10 16.33 -8.32
N LEU A 139 -1.00 15.70 -8.74
CA LEU A 139 -0.09 15.01 -7.83
C LEU A 139 0.56 15.98 -6.84
N SER A 140 1.06 17.12 -7.32
CA SER A 140 1.71 18.14 -6.49
C SER A 140 0.78 18.70 -5.42
N SER A 141 -0.48 19.00 -5.77
CA SER A 141 -1.48 19.44 -4.78
C SER A 141 -1.80 18.36 -3.75
N ARG A 142 -1.82 17.09 -4.15
CA ARG A 142 -2.04 15.96 -3.23
C ARG A 142 -0.86 15.81 -2.27
N GLU A 143 0.37 15.93 -2.77
CA GLU A 143 1.58 15.92 -1.93
C GLU A 143 1.58 17.05 -0.91
N GLU A 144 1.20 18.26 -1.32
CA GLU A 144 1.11 19.41 -0.42
C GLU A 144 0.11 19.18 0.71
N GLY A 145 -1.07 18.61 0.39
CA GLY A 145 -2.05 18.22 1.40
C GLY A 145 -1.51 17.21 2.42
N PHE A 146 -0.80 16.18 1.95
CA PHE A 146 -0.15 15.21 2.84
C PHE A 146 0.93 15.84 3.70
N ARG A 147 1.77 16.71 3.14
CA ARG A 147 2.85 17.40 3.85
C ARG A 147 2.28 18.29 4.96
N ASN A 148 1.29 19.12 4.66
CA ASN A 148 0.65 19.98 5.64
C ASN A 148 0.06 19.16 6.80
N THR A 149 -0.66 18.07 6.48
CA THR A 149 -1.22 17.17 7.50
C THR A 149 -0.13 16.53 8.38
N ALA A 150 0.97 16.08 7.77
CA ALA A 150 2.08 15.48 8.50
C ALA A 150 2.79 16.50 9.39
N ASP A 151 3.00 17.72 8.91
CA ASP A 151 3.67 18.79 9.66
C ASP A 151 2.82 19.22 10.86
N GLU A 152 1.50 19.36 10.69
CA GLU A 152 0.56 19.65 11.78
C GLU A 152 0.56 18.56 12.86
N LEU A 153 0.49 17.29 12.47
CA LEU A 153 0.51 16.18 13.42
C LEU A 153 1.86 16.07 14.12
N TRP A 154 2.96 16.29 13.41
CA TRP A 154 4.29 16.27 14.01
C TRP A 154 4.48 17.42 15.01
N ALA A 155 3.95 18.61 14.71
CA ALA A 155 3.91 19.71 15.66
C ALA A 155 3.10 19.35 16.92
N ALA A 156 1.96 18.68 16.77
CA ALA A 156 1.15 18.23 17.90
C ALA A 156 1.89 17.20 18.79
N VAL A 157 2.57 16.22 18.17
CA VAL A 157 3.40 15.24 18.87
C VAL A 157 4.55 15.94 19.62
N ASN A 158 5.23 16.89 18.97
CA ASN A 158 6.36 17.61 19.58
C ASN A 158 5.92 18.53 20.73
N ALA A 159 4.75 19.16 20.62
CA ALA A 159 4.23 20.03 21.68
C ALA A 159 3.98 19.28 22.99
N ARG A 160 3.76 17.97 22.93
CA ARG A 160 3.53 17.10 24.09
C ARG A 160 4.55 15.98 24.20
N ARG A 161 5.75 16.21 23.65
CA ARG A 161 6.85 15.25 23.66
C ARG A 161 7.13 14.72 25.07
N ASP A 162 7.15 15.60 26.07
CA ASP A 162 7.45 15.24 27.45
C ASP A 162 6.39 14.32 28.11
N GLN A 163 5.23 14.13 27.48
CA GLN A 163 4.17 13.22 27.94
C GLN A 163 4.31 11.81 27.36
N LEU A 164 5.17 11.61 26.36
CA LEU A 164 5.48 10.31 25.78
C LEU A 164 6.77 9.75 26.41
N SER A 165 6.90 8.42 26.44
CA SER A 165 8.15 7.80 26.87
C SER A 165 9.28 8.17 25.89
N PRO A 166 10.53 8.35 26.38
CA PRO A 166 11.69 8.61 25.52
C PRO A 166 11.89 7.54 24.44
N GLU A 167 11.56 6.28 24.77
CA GLU A 167 11.67 5.13 23.88
C GLU A 167 10.64 5.19 22.73
N THR A 168 9.40 5.59 23.03
CA THR A 168 8.34 5.78 22.04
C THR A 168 8.71 6.88 21.04
N ILE A 169 9.16 8.04 21.53
CA ILE A 169 9.54 9.16 20.67
C ILE A 169 10.72 8.80 19.78
N ALA A 170 11.75 8.17 20.34
CA ALA A 170 12.91 7.73 19.56
C ALA A 170 12.50 6.76 18.44
N THR A 171 11.50 5.90 18.69
CA THR A 171 10.97 4.98 17.69
C THR A 171 10.16 5.69 16.60
N VAL A 172 9.32 6.66 16.97
CA VAL A 172 8.56 7.49 16.03
C VAL A 172 9.52 8.31 15.14
N GLU A 173 10.50 9.01 15.73
CA GLU A 173 11.50 9.79 15.01
C GLU A 173 12.30 8.93 14.02
N ARG A 174 12.72 7.72 14.43
CA ARG A 174 13.43 6.79 13.55
C ARG A 174 12.55 6.33 12.38
N SER A 175 11.29 6.04 12.66
CA SER A 175 10.33 5.58 11.64
C SER A 175 10.01 6.70 10.63
N ILE A 176 9.83 7.94 11.11
CA ILE A 176 9.63 9.11 10.24
C ILE A 176 10.84 9.33 9.35
N LYS A 177 12.07 9.29 9.89
CA LYS A 177 13.31 9.43 9.10
C LYS A 177 13.39 8.39 7.98
N LEU A 178 13.02 7.14 8.26
CA LEU A 178 13.00 6.08 7.25
C LEU A 178 11.97 6.38 6.15
N ILE A 179 10.76 6.79 6.53
CA ILE A 179 9.69 7.12 5.58
C ILE A 179 10.06 8.35 4.74
N ASP A 180 10.70 9.36 5.34
CA ASP A 180 11.14 10.57 4.63
C ASP A 180 12.23 10.29 3.60
N ALA A 181 13.19 9.41 3.93
CA ALA A 181 14.18 8.94 2.96
C ALA A 181 13.51 8.22 1.77
N ALA A 182 12.49 7.40 2.05
CA ALA A 182 11.71 6.73 1.02
C ALA A 182 10.89 7.73 0.18
N ILE A 183 10.27 8.74 0.78
CA ILE A 183 9.55 9.79 0.03
C ILE A 183 10.51 10.50 -0.93
N LEU A 184 11.72 10.85 -0.47
CA LEU A 184 12.73 11.50 -1.29
C LEU A 184 13.14 10.63 -2.50
N GLU A 185 13.41 9.34 -2.27
CA GLU A 185 13.73 8.38 -3.32
C GLU A 185 12.61 8.29 -4.38
N ALA A 186 11.36 8.21 -3.96
CA ALA A 186 10.22 8.13 -4.87
C ALA A 186 10.04 9.42 -5.69
N ARG A 187 10.31 10.59 -5.09
CA ARG A 187 10.27 11.88 -5.79
C ARG A 187 11.38 12.00 -6.83
N GLU A 188 12.59 11.54 -6.53
CA GLU A 188 13.70 11.51 -7.48
C GLU A 188 13.41 10.56 -8.65
N ALA A 189 12.82 9.40 -8.37
CA ALA A 189 12.41 8.45 -9.40
C ALA A 189 11.30 9.04 -10.29
N LEU A 190 10.34 9.78 -9.73
CA LEU A 190 9.33 10.52 -10.51
C LEU A 190 9.91 11.70 -11.30
N ALA A 191 10.95 12.36 -10.81
CA ALA A 191 11.64 13.40 -11.58
C ALA A 191 12.29 12.80 -12.85
N SER A 192 12.75 11.55 -12.76
CA SER A 192 13.31 10.80 -13.88
C SER A 192 12.24 10.25 -14.84
N ASP A 193 11.10 9.79 -14.31
CA ASP A 193 9.96 9.28 -15.09
C ASP A 193 8.61 9.83 -14.57
N PRO A 194 8.22 11.06 -14.99
CA PRO A 194 7.04 11.74 -14.45
C PRO A 194 5.71 11.07 -14.76
N ASN A 195 5.66 10.19 -15.77
CA ASN A 195 4.44 9.50 -16.19
C ASN A 195 4.28 8.11 -15.59
N ASN A 196 5.18 7.72 -14.67
CA ASN A 196 5.11 6.42 -14.02
C ASN A 196 4.06 6.39 -12.90
N ALA A 197 2.84 5.99 -13.27
CA ALA A 197 1.72 5.89 -12.32
C ALA A 197 2.03 5.00 -11.11
N VAL A 198 2.85 3.95 -11.28
CA VAL A 198 3.24 3.06 -10.18
C VAL A 198 4.07 3.81 -9.14
N ILE A 199 5.01 4.65 -9.56
CA ILE A 199 5.84 5.44 -8.63
C ILE A 199 4.99 6.53 -7.96
N ALA A 200 4.05 7.15 -8.68
CA ALA A 200 3.10 8.12 -8.12
C ALA A 200 2.21 7.51 -7.02
N ASP A 201 1.73 6.28 -7.22
CA ASP A 201 0.96 5.55 -6.21
C ASP A 201 1.83 5.12 -5.02
N MET A 202 3.05 4.65 -5.28
CA MET A 202 4.02 4.34 -4.21
C MET A 202 4.35 5.58 -3.37
N LEU A 203 4.50 6.75 -3.99
CA LEU A 203 4.74 8.00 -3.28
C LEU A 203 3.56 8.36 -2.37
N ALA A 204 2.33 8.26 -2.87
CA ALA A 204 1.12 8.51 -2.08
C ALA A 204 1.02 7.54 -0.88
N ALA A 205 1.23 6.24 -1.11
CA ALA A 205 1.21 5.25 -0.04
C ALA A 205 2.29 5.50 1.05
N ARG A 206 3.46 6.04 0.67
CA ARG A 206 4.51 6.45 1.62
C ARG A 206 4.05 7.65 2.47
N TYR A 207 3.41 8.64 1.87
CA TYR A 207 2.83 9.78 2.60
C TYR A 207 1.70 9.37 3.54
N GLU A 208 0.77 8.52 3.10
CA GLU A 208 -0.32 7.98 3.93
C GLU A 208 0.24 7.29 5.17
N ARG A 209 1.26 6.44 4.98
CA ARG A 209 1.96 5.77 6.09
C ARG A 209 2.59 6.76 7.08
N LYS A 210 3.17 7.87 6.59
CA LYS A 210 3.72 8.92 7.46
C LYS A 210 2.61 9.56 8.31
N VAL A 211 1.51 9.94 7.68
CA VAL A 211 0.35 10.54 8.36
C VAL A 211 -0.24 9.58 9.39
N ASP A 212 -0.41 8.29 9.05
CA ASP A 212 -0.97 7.30 9.97
C ASP A 212 -0.06 6.97 11.15
N LEU A 213 1.26 6.97 10.95
CA LEU A 213 2.22 6.88 12.04
C LEU A 213 2.07 8.05 13.00
N LEU A 214 1.97 9.27 12.46
CA LEU A 214 1.84 10.49 13.24
C LEU A 214 0.51 10.59 13.98
N LYS A 215 -0.61 10.19 13.35
CA LYS A 215 -1.92 10.09 14.01
C LYS A 215 -1.87 9.15 15.21
N ARG A 216 -1.31 7.96 15.04
CA ARG A 216 -1.13 6.99 16.15
C ARG A 216 -0.23 7.53 17.25
N ALA A 217 0.84 8.25 16.90
CA ALA A 217 1.67 8.90 17.91
C ALA A 217 0.89 9.96 18.71
N THR A 218 0.00 10.72 18.06
CA THR A 218 -0.90 11.67 18.72
C THR A 218 -1.95 10.97 19.61
N GLU A 219 -2.45 9.80 19.20
CA GLU A 219 -3.42 9.02 20.01
C GLU A 219 -2.82 8.43 21.30
N LEU A 220 -1.50 8.23 21.33
CA LEU A 220 -0.79 7.78 22.54
C LEU A 220 -0.63 8.90 23.58
N LEU A 221 -0.95 10.14 23.21
CA LEU A 221 -0.96 11.27 24.15
C LEU A 221 -2.17 11.14 25.08
N PRO A 222 -2.02 11.37 26.39
CA PRO A 222 -3.14 11.40 27.32
C PRO A 222 -4.21 12.40 26.85
N GLN A 223 -5.48 11.97 26.81
CA GLN A 223 -6.60 12.89 26.63
C GLN A 223 -6.82 13.63 27.95
N SER A 224 -6.66 14.96 27.92
CA SER A 224 -6.87 15.88 29.06
C SER A 224 -8.35 15.97 29.43
#